data_AF-A0A7V9RQG8-F1
#
_entry.id   AF-A0A7V9RQG8-F1
#
_cell.length_a   1.000
_cell.length_b   1.000
_cell.length_c   1.000
_cell.angle_alpha   90.00
_cell.angle_beta   90.00
_cell.angle_gamma   90.00
#
_symmetry.space_group_name_H-M   'P 1'
#
loop_
_entity.id
_entity.type
_entity.pdbx_description
1 polymer ?
#
loop_
_entity_poly.entity_id
_entity_poly.type
_entity_poly.pdbx_seq_one_letter_code
_entity_poly.pdbx_strand_id
1 'polypeptide(L)'
;MNLASIPSPTQGVWELGPIPVRAYALCIIIGIVVAVWIAERRYVARGGRPGDITDISVTAVPFGIIGGRLYHVISTPEPYFGENGRLVDIFKIWEGGLGIWGAVALGGVGAWIACRRRGLRLPPVADSMAPGIVIAQAIGRVGNWFNNELYGKATDAPWGLT
;
A
#
# COMPACT_ATOMS: atom_id res chain seq x y z
N MET A 1 -18.13 -2.16 -30.41
CA MET A 1 -16.70 -2.39 -30.67
C MET A 1 -15.91 -1.72 -29.56
N ASN A 2 -15.13 -2.51 -28.82
CA ASN A 2 -14.28 -2.06 -27.71
C ASN A 2 -13.00 -1.43 -28.25
N LEU A 3 -13.11 -0.25 -28.86
CA LEU A 3 -11.99 0.42 -29.54
C LEU A 3 -10.96 1.01 -28.57
N ALA A 4 -11.35 1.30 -27.32
CA ALA A 4 -10.50 1.93 -26.31
C ALA A 4 -10.43 1.11 -25.00
N SER A 5 -10.80 -0.17 -25.05
CA SER A 5 -10.71 -1.08 -23.90
C SER A 5 -9.24 -1.41 -23.60
N ILE A 6 -8.90 -1.39 -22.32
CA ILE A 6 -7.59 -1.82 -21.80
C ILE A 6 -7.87 -3.00 -20.87
N PRO A 7 -8.16 -4.20 -21.40
CA PRO A 7 -8.61 -5.33 -20.59
C PRO A 7 -7.56 -5.71 -19.55
N SER A 8 -8.02 -6.14 -18.37
CA SER A 8 -7.10 -6.63 -17.35
C SER A 8 -6.30 -7.82 -17.87
N PRO A 9 -5.00 -7.90 -17.55
CA PRO A 9 -4.16 -8.97 -18.05
C PRO A 9 -4.59 -10.31 -17.45
N THR A 10 -4.49 -11.37 -18.25
CA THR A 10 -4.76 -12.74 -17.82
C THR A 10 -3.70 -13.28 -16.84
N GLN A 11 -2.52 -12.65 -16.82
CA GLN A 11 -1.41 -13.00 -15.93
C GLN A 11 -1.04 -11.82 -15.04
N GLY A 12 -1.26 -11.98 -13.73
CA GLY A 12 -0.84 -11.03 -12.69
C GLY A 12 0.32 -11.52 -11.81
N VAL A 13 0.82 -12.74 -12.08
CA VAL A 13 1.89 -13.39 -11.32
C VAL A 13 2.93 -13.97 -12.26
N TRP A 14 4.20 -13.68 -11.98
CA TRP A 14 5.36 -14.25 -12.66
C TRP A 14 6.13 -15.13 -11.68
N GLU A 15 6.31 -16.40 -12.02
CA GLU A 15 7.05 -17.34 -11.17
C GLU A 15 8.56 -17.25 -11.47
N LEU A 16 9.32 -16.70 -10.52
CA LEU A 16 10.78 -16.73 -10.55
C LEU A 16 11.27 -17.91 -9.72
N GLY A 17 11.24 -19.11 -10.32
CA GLY A 17 11.49 -20.35 -9.59
C GLY A 17 10.41 -20.58 -8.53
N PRO A 18 10.74 -20.73 -7.24
CA PRO A 18 9.75 -20.91 -6.17
C PRO A 18 9.12 -19.60 -5.66
N ILE A 19 9.49 -18.45 -6.24
CA ILE A 19 9.08 -17.13 -5.75
C ILE A 19 8.03 -16.52 -6.70
N PRO A 20 6.76 -16.43 -6.28
CA PRO A 20 5.73 -15.77 -7.06
C PRO A 20 5.89 -14.25 -6.97
N VAL A 21 6.24 -13.60 -8.07
CA VAL A 21 6.27 -12.15 -8.20
C VAL A 21 4.91 -11.64 -8.65
N ARG A 22 4.22 -10.94 -7.75
CA ARG A 22 2.87 -10.42 -8.00
C ARG A 22 2.92 -8.99 -8.52
N ALA A 23 2.27 -8.72 -9.64
CA ALA A 23 2.27 -7.40 -10.28
C ALA A 23 1.71 -6.30 -9.37
N TYR A 24 0.65 -6.59 -8.60
CA TYR A 24 0.11 -5.64 -7.64
C TYR A 24 1.13 -5.26 -6.55
N ALA A 25 1.96 -6.23 -6.10
CA ALA A 25 2.96 -5.98 -5.08
C ALA A 25 4.06 -5.05 -5.61
N LEU A 26 4.46 -5.22 -6.87
CA LEU A 26 5.36 -4.29 -7.56
C LEU A 26 4.74 -2.89 -7.66
N CYS A 27 3.46 -2.78 -8.02
CA CYS A 27 2.77 -1.49 -8.05
C CYS A 27 2.75 -0.80 -6.67
N ILE A 28 2.51 -1.56 -5.59
CA ILE A 28 2.56 -1.01 -4.22
C ILE A 28 3.97 -0.52 -3.89
N ILE A 29 5.01 -1.31 -4.17
CA ILE A 29 6.41 -0.92 -3.91
C ILE A 29 6.77 0.35 -4.70
N ILE A 30 6.42 0.41 -5.98
CA ILE A 30 6.62 1.60 -6.82
C ILE A 30 5.86 2.79 -6.24
N GLY A 31 4.60 2.59 -5.82
CA GLY A 31 3.79 3.62 -5.17
C GLY A 31 4.46 4.18 -3.91
N ILE A 32 5.01 3.32 -3.05
CA ILE A 32 5.76 3.73 -1.85
C ILE A 32 6.99 4.55 -2.23
N VAL A 33 7.81 4.05 -3.17
CA VAL A 33 9.03 4.74 -3.61
C VAL A 33 8.71 6.12 -4.18
N VAL A 34 7.70 6.21 -5.05
CA VAL A 34 7.26 7.48 -5.65
C VAL A 34 6.71 8.42 -4.58
N ALA A 35 5.90 7.93 -3.64
CA ALA A 35 5.38 8.76 -2.55
C ALA A 35 6.49 9.34 -1.68
N VAL A 36 7.47 8.51 -1.28
CA VAL A 36 8.63 8.94 -0.48
C VAL A 36 9.46 9.95 -1.25
N TRP A 37 9.74 9.69 -2.53
CA TRP A 37 10.51 10.61 -3.37
C TRP A 37 9.86 11.99 -3.52
N ILE A 38 8.55 12.03 -3.77
CA ILE A 38 7.79 13.28 -3.87
C ILE A 38 7.78 14.01 -2.54
N ALA A 39 7.52 13.29 -1.45
CA ALA A 39 7.46 13.85 -0.11
C ALA A 39 8.82 14.42 0.33
N GLU A 40 9.91 13.71 0.06
CA GLU A 40 11.29 14.13 0.32
C GLU A 40 11.62 15.42 -0.42
N ARG A 41 11.36 15.47 -1.74
CA ARG A 41 11.58 16.69 -2.54
C ARG A 41 10.80 17.89 -2.00
N ARG A 42 9.54 17.70 -1.61
CA ARG A 42 8.71 18.77 -1.04
C ARG A 42 9.17 19.20 0.34
N TYR A 43 9.57 18.25 1.17
CA TYR A 43 10.02 18.51 2.53
C TYR A 43 11.34 19.30 2.52
N VAL A 44 12.31 18.88 1.69
CA VAL A 44 13.58 19.60 1.50
C VAL A 44 13.36 21.01 0.93
N ALA A 45 12.47 21.17 -0.05
CA ALA A 45 12.12 22.48 -0.60
C ALA A 45 11.52 23.46 0.44
N ARG A 46 11.07 22.94 1.59
CA ARG A 46 10.50 23.71 2.71
C ARG A 46 11.46 23.85 3.89
N GLY A 47 12.74 23.54 3.70
CA GLY A 47 13.78 23.64 4.73
C GLY A 47 13.98 22.37 5.57
N GLY A 48 13.33 21.26 5.20
CA GLY A 48 13.61 19.94 5.75
C GLY A 48 14.99 19.41 5.34
N ARG A 49 15.54 18.46 6.09
CA ARG A 49 16.85 17.87 5.77
C ARG A 49 16.67 16.70 4.81
N PRO A 50 17.53 16.58 3.77
CA PRO A 50 17.55 15.41 2.91
C PRO A 50 17.71 14.11 3.71
N GLY A 51 16.87 13.14 3.41
CA GLY A 51 16.84 11.82 4.05
C GLY A 51 15.80 11.69 5.16
N ASP A 52 15.30 12.79 5.73
CA ASP A 52 14.36 12.74 6.86
C ASP A 52 13.08 11.94 6.51
N ILE A 53 12.52 12.09 5.30
CA ILE A 53 11.30 11.38 4.91
C ILE A 53 11.58 9.91 4.65
N THR A 54 12.70 9.62 3.98
CA THR A 54 13.17 8.23 3.79
C THR A 54 13.29 7.52 5.14
N ASP A 55 13.94 8.16 6.10
CA ASP A 55 14.15 7.69 7.46
C ASP A 55 12.83 7.46 8.24
N ILE A 56 11.85 8.33 8.04
CA ILE A 56 10.50 8.16 8.59
C ILE A 56 9.81 6.94 7.96
N SER A 57 9.95 6.76 6.64
CA SER A 57 9.31 5.66 5.91
C SER A 57 9.79 4.28 6.38
N VAL A 58 11.06 4.16 6.78
CA VAL A 58 11.64 2.93 7.35
C VAL A 58 10.90 2.46 8.60
N THR A 59 10.32 3.37 9.39
CA THR A 59 9.51 3.01 10.55
C THR A 59 8.02 2.93 10.20
N ALA A 60 7.52 3.87 9.39
CA ALA A 60 6.10 3.96 9.06
C ALA A 60 5.59 2.76 8.25
N VAL A 61 6.36 2.27 7.27
CA VAL A 61 5.92 1.17 6.39
C VAL A 61 5.77 -0.15 7.15
N PRO A 62 6.76 -0.63 7.95
CA PRO A 62 6.57 -1.83 8.76
C PRO A 62 5.41 -1.74 9.75
N PHE A 63 5.25 -0.58 10.41
CA PHE A 63 4.10 -0.35 11.28
C PHE A 63 2.77 -0.42 10.52
N GLY A 64 2.72 0.10 9.30
CA GLY A 64 1.55 -0.04 8.43
C GLY A 64 1.25 -1.50 8.07
N ILE A 65 2.26 -2.31 7.76
CA ILE A 65 2.07 -3.75 7.49
C ILE A 65 1.52 -4.46 8.74
N ILE A 66 2.11 -4.19 9.91
CA ILE A 66 1.65 -4.75 11.19
C ILE A 66 0.20 -4.34 11.46
N GLY A 67 -0.13 -3.07 11.28
CA GLY A 67 -1.48 -2.56 11.52
C GLY A 67 -2.49 -3.12 10.56
N GLY A 68 -2.13 -3.23 9.28
CA GLY A 68 -3.00 -3.85 8.28
C GLY A 68 -3.29 -5.30 8.63
N ARG A 69 -2.29 -6.05 9.10
CA ARG A 69 -2.49 -7.43 9.53
C ARG A 69 -3.37 -7.51 10.77
N LEU A 70 -3.08 -6.70 11.79
CA LEU A 70 -3.84 -6.67 13.02
C LEU A 70 -5.32 -6.34 12.76
N TYR A 71 -5.59 -5.34 11.92
CA TYR A 71 -6.94 -4.99 11.54
C TYR A 71 -7.65 -6.14 10.84
N HIS A 72 -6.99 -6.81 9.89
CA HIS A 72 -7.57 -7.95 9.20
C HIS A 72 -7.93 -9.09 10.15
N VAL A 73 -7.03 -9.43 11.08
CA VAL A 73 -7.25 -10.46 12.11
C VAL A 73 -8.44 -10.11 13.00
N ILE A 74 -8.61 -8.84 13.36
CA ILE A 74 -9.75 -8.38 14.17
C ILE A 74 -11.05 -8.40 13.35
N SER A 75 -11.01 -7.96 12.09
CA SER A 75 -12.20 -7.86 11.24
C SER A 75 -12.66 -9.19 10.64
N THR A 76 -11.76 -10.17 10.57
CA THR A 76 -12.00 -11.50 9.99
C THR A 76 -11.34 -12.54 10.90
N PRO A 77 -11.89 -12.80 12.10
CA PRO A 77 -11.25 -13.65 13.11
C PRO A 77 -11.38 -15.16 12.82
N GLU A 78 -12.37 -15.57 12.03
CA GLU A 78 -12.70 -16.98 11.77
C GLU A 78 -11.50 -17.82 11.27
N PRO A 79 -10.66 -17.36 10.31
CA PRO A 79 -9.50 -18.13 9.84
C PRO A 79 -8.43 -18.39 10.91
N TYR A 80 -8.46 -17.65 12.02
CA TYR A 80 -7.43 -17.70 13.07
C TYR A 80 -7.93 -18.36 14.35
N PHE A 81 -9.19 -18.09 14.72
CA PHE A 81 -9.79 -18.48 15.99
C PHE A 81 -11.02 -19.39 15.84
N GLY A 82 -11.48 -19.67 14.62
CA GLY A 82 -12.60 -20.57 14.34
C GLY A 82 -12.25 -22.04 14.51
N GLU A 83 -13.23 -22.92 14.30
CA GLU A 83 -13.11 -24.38 14.52
C GLU A 83 -11.96 -25.03 13.74
N ASN A 84 -11.68 -24.53 12.52
CA ASN A 84 -10.56 -24.96 11.68
C ASN A 84 -9.44 -23.89 11.58
N GLY A 85 -9.49 -22.87 12.44
CA GLY A 85 -8.58 -21.74 12.42
C GLY A 85 -7.19 -22.11 12.93
N ARG A 86 -6.16 -21.45 12.39
CA ARG A 86 -4.77 -21.63 12.84
C ARG A 86 -4.18 -20.31 13.29
N LEU A 87 -3.86 -20.20 14.58
CA LEU A 87 -3.21 -19.01 15.14
C LEU A 87 -1.91 -18.61 14.42
N VAL A 88 -1.14 -19.59 13.94
CA VAL A 88 0.11 -19.32 13.20
C VAL A 88 -0.14 -18.55 11.90
N ASP A 89 -1.34 -18.66 11.32
CA ASP A 89 -1.68 -17.98 10.07
C ASP A 89 -1.72 -16.46 10.26
N ILE A 90 -1.87 -15.95 11.49
CA ILE A 90 -1.76 -14.50 11.81
C ILE A 90 -0.44 -13.91 11.29
N PHE A 91 0.66 -14.66 11.31
CA PHE A 91 1.97 -14.16 10.86
C PHE A 91 2.18 -14.24 9.35
N LYS A 92 1.32 -14.97 8.63
CA LYS A 92 1.44 -15.22 7.20
C LYS A 92 0.94 -14.07 6.34
N ILE A 93 1.61 -12.92 6.45
CA ILE A 93 1.28 -11.71 5.69
C ILE A 93 1.42 -11.89 4.16
N TRP A 94 2.16 -12.91 3.71
CA TRP A 94 2.33 -13.25 2.29
C TRP A 94 1.13 -13.99 1.69
N GLU A 95 0.23 -14.54 2.51
CA GLU A 95 -1.04 -15.14 2.07
C GLU A 95 -2.13 -14.08 1.84
N GLY A 96 -1.79 -12.79 2.01
CA GLY A 96 -2.73 -11.68 1.89
C GLY A 96 -3.36 -11.30 3.24
N GLY A 97 -4.51 -10.62 3.21
CA GLY A 97 -5.21 -10.23 4.43
C GLY A 97 -4.57 -9.05 5.17
N LEU A 98 -4.55 -7.89 4.52
CA LEU A 98 -4.11 -6.61 5.09
C LEU A 98 -5.25 -5.59 4.95
N GLY A 99 -5.72 -5.05 6.07
CA GLY A 99 -6.74 -4.01 6.09
C GLY A 99 -6.16 -2.60 5.99
N ILE A 100 -6.68 -1.79 5.08
CA ILE A 100 -6.18 -0.42 4.85
C ILE A 100 -6.30 0.47 6.10
N TRP A 101 -7.39 0.35 6.87
CA TRP A 101 -7.61 1.17 8.06
C TRP A 101 -6.57 0.92 9.14
N GLY A 102 -6.21 -0.35 9.37
CA GLY A 102 -5.11 -0.70 10.27
C GLY A 102 -3.77 -0.19 9.77
N ALA A 103 -3.52 -0.30 8.46
CA ALA A 103 -2.29 0.16 7.86
C ALA A 103 -2.11 1.68 7.96
N VAL A 104 -3.17 2.45 7.74
CA VAL A 104 -3.16 3.91 7.91
C VAL A 104 -2.96 4.28 9.37
N ALA A 105 -3.67 3.63 10.30
CA ALA A 105 -3.59 3.92 11.72
C ALA A 105 -2.18 3.66 12.28
N LEU A 106 -1.66 2.44 12.17
CA LEU A 106 -0.33 2.15 12.71
C LEU A 106 0.78 2.75 11.86
N GLY A 107 0.62 2.89 10.53
CA GLY A 107 1.58 3.62 9.71
C GLY A 107 1.75 5.07 10.16
N GLY A 108 0.64 5.74 10.51
CA GLY A 108 0.66 7.06 11.14
C GLY A 108 1.37 7.07 12.50
N VAL A 109 1.14 6.06 13.34
CA VAL A 109 1.86 5.88 14.62
C VAL A 109 3.36 5.70 14.37
N GLY A 110 3.76 4.88 13.41
CA GLY A 110 5.16 4.68 13.03
C GLY A 110 5.82 5.98 12.55
N ALA A 111 5.12 6.76 11.72
CA ALA A 111 5.58 8.08 11.29
C ALA A 111 5.72 9.06 12.47
N TRP A 112 4.75 9.07 13.40
CA TRP A 112 4.79 9.90 14.60
C TRP A 112 5.98 9.53 15.50
N ILE A 113 6.21 8.24 15.76
CA ILE A 113 7.37 7.75 16.53
C ILE A 113 8.68 8.19 15.86
N ALA A 114 8.80 8.01 14.55
CA ALA A 114 10.00 8.41 13.80
C ALA A 114 10.25 9.92 13.85
N CYS A 115 9.21 10.74 13.74
CA CYS A 115 9.30 12.18 13.89
C CYS A 115 9.76 12.57 15.29
N ARG A 116 9.16 11.98 16.34
CA ARG A 116 9.50 12.26 17.74
C ARG A 116 10.96 11.92 18.07
N ARG A 117 11.44 10.77 17.59
CA ARG A 117 12.85 10.35 17.78
C ARG A 117 13.86 11.27 17.10
N ARG A 118 13.44 11.99 16.05
CA ARG A 118 14.28 12.90 15.27
C ARG A 118 14.07 14.39 15.60
N GLY A 119 13.19 14.71 16.56
CA GLY A 119 12.86 16.09 16.89
C GLY A 119 12.08 16.83 15.77
N LEU A 120 11.45 16.08 14.86
CA LEU A 120 10.70 16.63 13.74
C LEU A 120 9.23 16.87 14.12
N ARG A 121 8.64 17.91 13.54
CA ARG A 121 7.21 18.18 13.67
C ARG A 121 6.46 17.33 12.66
N LEU A 122 5.46 16.56 13.11
CA LEU A 122 4.66 15.70 12.24
C LEU A 122 3.86 16.48 11.17
N PRO A 123 3.25 17.66 11.44
CA PRO A 123 2.42 18.32 10.43
C PRO A 123 3.17 18.72 9.14
N PRO A 124 4.37 19.32 9.17
CA PRO A 124 5.15 19.57 7.97
C PRO A 124 5.52 18.31 7.17
N VAL A 125 5.80 17.20 7.87
CA VAL A 125 6.04 15.89 7.25
C VAL A 125 4.77 15.39 6.56
N ALA A 126 3.64 15.39 7.26
CA ALA A 126 2.35 14.94 6.73
C ALA A 126 1.89 15.77 5.52
N ASP A 127 2.02 17.10 5.58
CA ASP A 127 1.70 18.00 4.47
C ASP A 127 2.60 17.75 3.24
N SER A 128 3.87 17.41 3.47
CA SER A 128 4.80 17.06 2.38
C SER A 128 4.45 15.71 1.76
N MET A 129 3.93 14.75 2.55
CA MET A 129 3.50 13.43 2.09
C MET A 129 2.19 13.42 1.32
N ALA A 130 1.26 14.34 1.59
CA ALA A 130 -0.11 14.30 1.06
C ALA A 130 -0.19 14.09 -0.47
N PRO A 131 0.58 14.80 -1.33
CA PRO A 131 0.54 14.55 -2.78
C PRO A 131 1.11 13.18 -3.17
N GLY A 132 2.14 12.73 -2.45
CA GLY A 132 2.74 11.41 -2.67
C GLY A 132 1.74 10.28 -2.43
N ILE A 133 0.88 10.42 -1.43
CA ILE A 133 -0.19 9.44 -1.12
C ILE A 133 -1.18 9.33 -2.28
N VAL A 134 -1.62 10.45 -2.86
CA VAL A 134 -2.56 10.46 -3.99
C VAL A 134 -1.97 9.73 -5.20
N ILE A 135 -0.69 9.98 -5.49
CA ILE A 135 0.01 9.34 -6.62
C ILE A 135 0.22 7.85 -6.34
N ALA A 136 0.60 7.47 -5.11
CA ALA A 136 0.68 6.06 -4.73
C ALA A 136 -0.67 5.34 -4.87
N GLN A 137 -1.78 6.00 -4.53
CA GLN A 137 -3.11 5.45 -4.73
C GLN A 137 -3.40 5.24 -6.22
N ALA A 138 -3.07 6.20 -7.09
CA ALA A 138 -3.24 6.05 -8.53
C ALA A 138 -2.42 4.87 -9.10
N ILE A 139 -1.17 4.72 -8.67
CA ILE A 139 -0.33 3.57 -9.04
C ILE A 139 -0.93 2.27 -8.49
N GLY A 140 -1.45 2.28 -7.27
CA GLY A 140 -2.16 1.14 -6.68
C GLY A 140 -3.37 0.68 -7.49
N ARG A 141 -4.08 1.60 -8.17
CA ARG A 141 -5.19 1.24 -9.08
C ARG A 141 -4.73 0.46 -10.29
N VAL A 142 -3.53 0.72 -10.79
CA VAL A 142 -2.92 -0.13 -11.83
C VAL A 142 -2.64 -1.53 -11.27
N GLY A 143 -2.25 -1.63 -10.00
CA GLY A 143 -2.14 -2.91 -9.29
C GLY A 143 -3.46 -3.68 -9.22
N ASN A 144 -4.58 -2.99 -8.93
CA ASN A 144 -5.92 -3.61 -8.94
C ASN A 144 -6.31 -4.09 -10.34
N TRP A 145 -5.95 -3.32 -11.37
CA TRP A 145 -6.15 -3.70 -12.77
C TRP A 145 -5.38 -4.99 -13.13
N PHE A 146 -4.13 -5.15 -12.70
CA PHE A 146 -3.39 -6.42 -12.82
C PHE A 146 -4.00 -7.56 -12.01
N ASN A 147 -4.54 -7.26 -10.82
CA ASN A 147 -5.12 -8.26 -9.91
C ASN A 147 -6.58 -8.62 -10.24
N ASN A 148 -7.14 -8.03 -11.29
CA ASN A 148 -8.52 -8.23 -11.71
C ASN A 148 -9.55 -7.93 -10.60
N GLU A 149 -9.37 -6.83 -9.86
CA GLU A 149 -10.23 -6.47 -8.72
C GLU A 149 -10.67 -4.99 -8.74
N LEU A 150 -11.68 -4.68 -7.92
CA LEU A 150 -12.17 -3.30 -7.67
C LEU A 150 -12.66 -2.56 -8.94
N TYR A 151 -13.36 -3.29 -9.82
CA TYR A 151 -14.00 -2.70 -11.00
C TYR A 151 -15.10 -1.71 -10.65
N GLY A 152 -15.36 -0.81 -11.60
CA GLY A 152 -16.50 0.10 -11.57
C GLY A 152 -17.82 -0.57 -11.94
N LYS A 153 -18.82 0.26 -12.23
CA LYS A 153 -20.12 -0.21 -12.73
C LYS A 153 -19.98 -0.77 -14.15
N ALA A 154 -20.81 -1.76 -14.48
CA ALA A 154 -20.98 -2.23 -15.85
C ALA A 154 -21.31 -1.06 -16.79
N THR A 155 -20.71 -1.09 -17.99
CA THR A 155 -20.87 -0.01 -18.98
C THR A 155 -20.70 -0.57 -20.39
N ASP A 156 -21.51 -0.06 -21.32
CA ASP A 156 -21.39 -0.34 -22.76
C ASP A 156 -20.50 0.68 -23.49
N ALA A 157 -19.84 1.57 -22.74
CA ALA A 157 -18.94 2.58 -23.30
C ALA A 157 -17.69 1.94 -23.94
N PRO A 158 -17.06 2.59 -24.94
CA PRO A 158 -15.97 2.00 -25.72
C PRO A 158 -14.66 1.75 -24.93
N TRP A 159 -14.57 2.25 -23.69
CA TRP A 159 -13.47 2.03 -22.74
C TRP A 159 -13.84 1.04 -21.62
N GLY A 160 -14.98 0.34 -21.72
CA GLY A 160 -15.36 -0.70 -20.78
C GLY A 160 -14.31 -1.80 -20.71
N LEU A 161 -14.02 -2.24 -19.48
CA LEU A 161 -13.21 -3.44 -19.22
C LEU A 161 -14.09 -4.66 -19.45
N THR A 162 -13.56 -5.67 -20.14
CA THR A 162 -14.23 -6.95 -20.45
C THR A 162 -13.54 -8.10 -19.76
#